data_AF-A0A9E2N3A3-F1
#
_entry.id   AF-A0A9E2N3A3-F1
#
_cell.length_a   1.000
_cell.length_b   1.000
_cell.length_c   1.000
_cell.angle_alpha   90.00
_cell.angle_beta   90.00
_cell.angle_gamma   90.00
#
_symmetry.space_group_name_H-M   'P 1'
#
loop_
_entity.id
_entity.type
_entity.pdbx_description
1 polymer ?
#
loop_
_entity_poly.entity_id
_entity_poly.type
_entity_poly.pdbx_seq_one_letter_code
_entity_poly.pdbx_strand_id
1 'polypeptide(L)'
;MPLASTPAGLELDPRLLDVVMTDVEFVLYYGDQPLTTPGGRPISHPAPRLLQHIQRELILSPRLEPGHLDAYGIFSVQKDLIEGDPVASWPPEAMFYRDPMVTRLSASAGNPPSCRSTFDPDRLDEDGRGLALLVTGLSGVLGSVHQFFQDHSKGQVRLGPEALDTCLDIVRRVWAELPPERRAAALLAGLVNRAGLLLPLLLVTGAVTPSEYAHTLFNFHPPRPNGETPEEPEPVRTLSERIGVRVVRPDWANPRAGFNRLHGQASALVEYLACCSNSETATGLREMIASGEGYDVEFKSTLRWNLKAGKKDASVEHASLKTIAAFLNSSGGTLLIGVRDDGSAEGIETDDFPDEDKFGLHFWNLVKSSLGPEMAPFIRTDFEKLDGRTVYRVRCARGPRPAFLRQKGFDEAFYIRVGPSSAKLGIAEALEYIGRRFQGG
;
A
#
# COMPACT_ATOMS: atom_id res chain seq x y z
N MET A 1 22.94 24.66 18.11
CA MET A 1 23.92 23.80 17.43
C MET A 1 23.17 23.04 16.35
N PRO A 2 23.56 23.15 15.07
CA PRO A 2 22.94 22.31 14.06
C PRO A 2 23.34 20.85 14.37
N LEU A 3 22.34 19.98 14.51
CA LEU A 3 22.53 18.54 14.62
C LEU A 3 23.38 18.10 13.43
N ALA A 4 24.47 17.40 13.70
CA ALA A 4 25.33 16.85 12.67
C ALA A 4 24.47 15.95 11.77
N SER A 5 24.32 16.34 10.52
CA SER A 5 23.76 15.53 9.44
C SER A 5 24.25 14.09 9.57
N THR A 6 23.35 13.12 9.63
CA THR A 6 23.73 11.71 9.61
C THR A 6 24.65 11.50 8.40
N PRO A 7 25.93 11.12 8.57
CA PRO A 7 26.84 11.04 7.44
C PRO A 7 26.37 9.93 6.51
N ALA A 8 26.17 10.27 5.23
CA ALA A 8 25.87 9.28 4.20
C ALA A 8 26.92 8.16 4.24
N GLY A 9 26.47 6.90 4.31
CA GLY A 9 27.35 5.73 4.36
C GLY A 9 27.80 5.25 5.74
N LEU A 10 27.19 5.72 6.84
CA LEU A 10 27.40 5.14 8.18
C LEU A 10 26.86 3.69 8.22
N GLU A 11 27.72 2.73 8.58
CA GLU A 11 27.31 1.35 8.83
C GLU A 11 26.71 1.28 10.24
N LEU A 12 25.41 1.03 10.33
CA LEU A 12 24.67 1.01 11.60
C LEU A 12 24.88 -0.31 12.35
N ASP A 13 25.04 -0.26 13.68
CA ASP A 13 24.86 -1.45 14.53
C ASP A 13 23.35 -1.71 14.71
N PRO A 14 22.80 -2.84 14.20
CA PRO A 14 21.39 -3.18 14.34
C PRO A 14 20.87 -3.18 15.79
N ARG A 15 21.76 -3.45 16.77
CA ARG A 15 21.39 -3.55 18.19
C ARG A 15 21.07 -2.20 18.83
N LEU A 16 21.49 -1.11 18.19
CA LEU A 16 21.28 0.25 18.67
C LEU A 16 20.01 0.88 18.08
N LEU A 17 19.33 0.20 17.14
CA LEU A 17 18.10 0.71 16.54
C LEU A 17 16.89 0.39 17.42
N ASP A 18 16.12 1.41 17.78
CA ASP A 18 14.89 1.23 18.55
C ASP A 18 13.78 2.17 18.07
N VAL A 19 12.52 1.72 18.15
CA VAL A 19 11.35 2.53 17.80
C VAL A 19 10.65 2.94 19.09
N VAL A 20 10.71 4.23 19.41
CA VAL A 20 10.20 4.79 20.66
C VAL A 20 8.94 5.58 20.39
N MET A 21 7.90 5.35 21.19
CA MET A 21 6.68 6.17 21.16
C MET A 21 6.94 7.48 21.91
N THR A 22 6.66 8.61 21.26
CA THR A 22 6.63 9.94 21.88
C THR A 22 5.18 10.37 22.15
N ASP A 23 4.97 11.59 22.65
CA ASP A 23 3.63 12.09 22.98
C ASP A 23 2.67 12.16 21.78
N VAL A 24 3.20 12.18 20.54
CA VAL A 24 2.41 12.45 19.33
C VAL A 24 2.62 11.41 18.22
N GLU A 25 3.80 10.80 18.15
CA GLU A 25 4.15 9.85 17.09
C GLU A 25 5.27 8.90 17.51
N PHE A 26 5.54 7.87 16.71
CA PHE A 26 6.71 7.02 16.90
C PHE A 26 7.93 7.68 16.25
N VAL A 27 9.11 7.43 16.81
CA VAL A 27 10.39 7.94 16.31
C VAL A 27 11.42 6.81 16.33
N LEU A 28 12.19 6.68 15.25
CA LEU A 28 13.29 5.72 15.16
C LEU A 28 14.57 6.33 15.75
N TYR A 29 15.14 5.67 16.74
CA TYR A 29 16.38 6.04 17.43
C TYR A 29 17.55 5.16 17.01
N TYR A 30 18.75 5.72 17.11
CA TYR A 30 20.02 5.00 17.06
C TYR A 30 20.83 5.35 18.31
N GLY A 31 20.91 4.41 19.25
CA GLY A 31 21.40 4.68 20.61
C GLY A 31 20.50 5.71 21.29
N ASP A 32 21.10 6.78 21.83
CA ASP A 32 20.37 7.83 22.56
C ASP A 32 19.93 9.01 21.68
N GLN A 33 20.04 8.89 20.35
CA GLN A 33 19.74 9.98 19.42
C GLN A 33 18.69 9.57 18.38
N PRO A 34 17.76 10.47 18.02
CA PRO A 34 16.81 10.19 16.94
C PRO A 34 17.58 10.09 15.62
N LEU A 35 17.27 9.06 14.85
CA LEU A 35 17.80 8.91 13.50
C LEU A 35 17.12 9.96 12.61
N THR A 36 17.87 10.56 11.68
CA THR A 36 17.37 11.65 10.84
C THR A 36 17.54 11.41 9.35
N THR A 37 16.69 12.06 8.57
CA THR A 37 16.85 12.22 7.12
C THR A 37 18.06 13.12 6.81
N PRO A 38 18.55 13.14 5.56
CA PRO A 38 19.64 14.05 5.16
C PRO A 38 19.35 15.53 5.43
N GLY A 39 18.09 15.94 5.33
CA GLY A 39 17.61 17.28 5.67
C GLY A 39 17.49 17.56 7.18
N GLY A 40 17.87 16.60 8.03
CA GLY A 40 17.89 16.73 9.49
C GLY A 40 16.54 16.54 10.16
N ARG A 41 15.54 15.99 9.46
CA ARG A 41 14.21 15.70 10.04
C ARG A 41 14.27 14.34 10.75
N PRO A 42 13.67 14.18 11.93
CA PRO A 42 13.62 12.87 12.59
C PRO A 42 12.85 11.86 11.72
N ILE A 43 13.28 10.60 11.77
CA ILE A 43 12.53 9.50 11.18
C ILE A 43 11.37 9.17 12.12
N SER A 44 10.29 9.90 11.94
CA SER A 44 9.09 9.80 12.76
C SER A 44 7.83 9.60 11.92
N HIS A 45 6.88 8.84 12.47
CA HIS A 45 5.61 8.60 11.80
C HIS A 45 4.53 8.19 12.82
N PRO A 46 3.26 8.61 12.64
CA PRO A 46 2.15 8.16 13.49
C PRO A 46 1.92 6.65 13.44
N ALA A 47 2.18 6.02 12.28
CA ALA A 47 2.05 4.58 12.09
C ALA A 47 3.35 3.86 12.50
N PRO A 48 3.35 3.00 13.54
CA PRO A 48 4.55 2.28 13.96
C PRO A 48 5.01 1.25 12.92
N ARG A 49 4.09 0.74 12.09
CA ARG A 49 4.38 -0.23 11.04
C ARG A 49 5.42 0.29 10.04
N LEU A 50 5.32 1.56 9.66
CA LEU A 50 6.27 2.19 8.76
C LEU A 50 7.67 2.23 9.38
N LEU A 51 7.78 2.64 10.64
CA LEU A 51 9.07 2.71 11.32
C LEU A 51 9.67 1.33 11.58
N GLN A 52 8.86 0.35 11.92
CA GLN A 52 9.29 -1.04 12.07
C GLN A 52 9.77 -1.62 10.72
N HIS A 53 9.10 -1.25 9.62
CA HIS A 53 9.53 -1.66 8.28
C HIS A 53 10.87 -1.01 7.90
N ILE A 54 11.04 0.30 8.11
CA ILE A 54 12.32 1.00 7.92
C ILE A 54 13.41 0.38 8.80
N GLN A 55 13.13 0.15 10.09
CA GLN A 55 14.07 -0.49 11.02
C GLN A 55 14.49 -1.87 10.52
N ARG A 56 13.55 -2.71 10.08
CA ARG A 56 13.83 -4.05 9.55
C ARG A 56 14.76 -3.99 8.34
N GLU A 57 14.52 -3.06 7.41
CA GLU A 57 15.41 -2.90 6.24
C GLU A 57 16.82 -2.44 6.65
N LEU A 58 16.92 -1.51 7.59
CA LEU A 58 18.22 -1.07 8.13
C LEU A 58 18.95 -2.19 8.90
N ILE A 59 18.24 -3.11 9.54
CA ILE A 59 18.85 -4.29 10.17
C ILE A 59 19.44 -5.23 9.10
N LEU A 60 18.72 -5.45 8.00
CA LEU A 60 19.14 -6.34 6.92
C LEU A 60 20.22 -5.72 6.03
N SER A 61 20.20 -4.40 5.88
CA SER A 61 21.12 -3.61 5.08
C SER A 61 21.42 -2.31 5.84
N PRO A 62 22.45 -2.30 6.71
CA PRO A 62 22.73 -1.20 7.64
C PRO A 62 23.39 0.00 6.95
N ARG A 63 22.76 0.54 5.91
CA ARG A 63 23.25 1.68 5.14
C ARG A 63 22.15 2.72 4.99
N LEU A 64 22.50 3.97 5.27
CA LEU A 64 21.63 5.12 5.08
C LEU A 64 21.97 5.78 3.75
N GLU A 65 21.34 5.29 2.68
CA GLU A 65 21.56 5.80 1.31
C GLU A 65 20.24 6.41 0.79
N PRO A 66 20.04 7.74 0.91
CA PRO A 66 18.77 8.39 0.57
C PRO A 66 18.38 8.30 -0.92
N GLY A 67 19.36 8.02 -1.79
CA GLY A 67 19.15 7.81 -3.23
C GLY A 67 18.89 6.36 -3.64
N HIS A 68 18.70 5.45 -2.69
CA HIS A 68 18.29 4.07 -2.94
C HIS A 68 16.77 3.91 -2.89
N LEU A 69 16.25 2.98 -3.70
CA LEU A 69 14.83 2.64 -3.70
C LEU A 69 14.51 1.63 -2.59
N ASP A 70 14.70 2.07 -1.35
CA ASP A 70 14.35 1.37 -0.11
C ASP A 70 13.45 2.26 0.77
N ALA A 71 12.97 1.74 1.89
CA ALA A 71 12.04 2.47 2.76
C ALA A 71 12.66 3.76 3.33
N TYR A 72 13.95 3.75 3.67
CA TYR A 72 14.64 4.93 4.18
C TYR A 72 14.79 6.02 3.11
N GLY A 73 15.17 5.65 1.88
CA GLY A 73 15.30 6.56 0.75
C GLY A 73 13.97 7.19 0.37
N ILE A 74 12.90 6.39 0.27
CA ILE A 74 11.56 6.90 -0.01
C ILE A 74 11.10 7.86 1.09
N PHE A 75 11.27 7.49 2.37
CA PHE A 75 10.91 8.33 3.51
C PHE A 75 11.69 9.66 3.53
N SER A 76 12.99 9.61 3.24
CA SER A 76 13.86 10.79 3.18
C SER A 76 13.43 11.74 2.07
N VAL A 77 13.15 11.22 0.87
CA VAL A 77 12.61 12.01 -0.25
C VAL A 77 11.25 12.60 0.11
N GLN A 78 10.36 11.82 0.73
CA GLN A 78 9.06 12.33 1.18
C GLN A 78 9.23 13.52 2.12
N LYS A 79 10.02 13.37 3.18
CA LYS A 79 10.15 14.38 4.22
C LYS A 79 10.93 15.60 3.74
N ASP A 80 12.10 15.41 3.15
CA ASP A 80 13.00 16.53 2.86
C ASP A 80 12.62 17.27 1.58
N LEU A 81 12.10 16.53 0.59
CA LEU A 81 11.87 17.06 -0.74
C LEU A 81 10.39 17.37 -0.98
N ILE A 82 9.50 16.39 -0.81
CA ILE A 82 8.07 16.56 -1.15
C ILE A 82 7.34 17.43 -0.12
N GLU A 83 7.51 17.16 1.17
CA GLU A 83 6.86 17.93 2.24
C GLU A 83 7.61 19.23 2.57
N GLY A 84 8.93 19.27 2.29
CA GLY A 84 9.77 20.43 2.60
C GLY A 84 9.74 21.57 1.59
N ASP A 85 9.67 21.24 0.30
CA ASP A 85 9.58 22.24 -0.78
C ASP A 85 8.82 21.64 -1.99
N PRO A 86 7.47 21.61 -1.95
CA PRO A 86 6.65 20.94 -2.95
C PRO A 86 6.77 21.51 -4.37
N VAL A 87 7.24 22.75 -4.51
CA VAL A 87 7.25 23.50 -5.78
C VAL A 87 8.62 23.42 -6.48
N ALA A 88 9.72 23.37 -5.73
CA ALA A 88 11.07 23.22 -6.31
C ALA A 88 11.54 21.76 -6.45
N SER A 89 10.73 20.79 -6.01
CA SER A 89 11.12 19.38 -5.87
C SER A 89 10.94 18.51 -7.10
N TRP A 90 10.08 18.90 -8.03
CA TRP A 90 9.67 18.06 -9.15
C TRP A 90 9.69 18.86 -10.47
N PRO A 91 10.43 18.41 -11.50
CA PRO A 91 10.41 19.00 -12.84
C PRO A 91 9.50 18.19 -13.80
N PRO A 92 8.15 18.35 -13.75
CA PRO A 92 7.19 17.55 -14.51
C PRO A 92 7.48 17.47 -15.98
N GLU A 93 7.78 18.61 -16.60
CA GLU A 93 7.96 18.75 -18.04
C GLU A 93 9.18 17.95 -18.50
N ALA A 94 10.30 18.12 -17.78
CA ALA A 94 11.55 17.46 -18.11
C ALA A 94 11.45 15.93 -17.93
N MET A 95 10.71 15.47 -16.91
CA MET A 95 10.46 14.05 -16.69
C MET A 95 9.43 13.46 -17.67
N PHE A 96 8.38 14.21 -18.03
CA PHE A 96 7.29 13.73 -18.88
C PHE A 96 7.67 13.70 -20.36
N TYR A 97 8.23 14.76 -20.92
CA TYR A 97 8.56 14.78 -22.36
C TYR A 97 9.73 13.85 -22.73
N ARG A 98 10.53 13.41 -21.75
CA ARG A 98 11.59 12.40 -21.91
C ARG A 98 11.20 11.04 -21.33
N ASP A 99 9.95 10.88 -20.91
CA ASP A 99 9.44 9.62 -20.39
C ASP A 99 9.53 8.54 -21.49
N PRO A 100 10.05 7.33 -21.20
CA PRO A 100 10.18 6.27 -22.19
C PRO A 100 8.85 5.81 -22.80
N MET A 101 7.75 5.80 -22.03
CA MET A 101 6.41 5.50 -22.54
C MET A 101 5.92 6.60 -23.45
N VAL A 102 6.04 7.86 -23.02
CA VAL A 102 5.63 9.01 -23.84
C VAL A 102 6.41 9.02 -25.15
N THR A 103 7.72 8.81 -25.10
CA THR A 103 8.59 8.76 -26.30
C THR A 103 8.17 7.62 -27.24
N ARG A 104 7.79 6.45 -26.69
CA ARG A 104 7.31 5.32 -27.51
C ARG A 104 5.94 5.56 -28.14
N LEU A 105 5.05 6.19 -27.39
CA LEU A 105 3.68 6.52 -27.84
C LEU A 105 3.66 7.72 -28.79
N SER A 106 4.76 8.49 -28.87
CA SER A 106 4.88 9.68 -29.71
C SER A 106 5.79 9.56 -30.93
N ALA A 107 6.59 8.51 -31.02
CA ALA A 107 7.46 8.29 -32.16
C ALA A 107 6.64 7.85 -33.38
N SER A 108 6.43 8.74 -34.35
CA SER A 108 6.17 8.32 -35.72
C SER A 108 7.43 7.63 -36.26
N ALA A 109 7.26 6.62 -37.11
CA ALA A 109 8.36 5.91 -37.75
C ALA A 109 9.40 6.89 -38.34
N GLY A 110 10.55 7.04 -37.67
CA GLY A 110 11.77 7.57 -38.29
C GLY A 110 12.28 8.97 -37.89
N ASN A 111 11.70 9.72 -36.95
CA ASN A 111 12.29 11.02 -36.53
C ASN A 111 12.70 11.07 -35.05
N PRO A 112 13.85 11.71 -34.70
CA PRO A 112 14.28 11.90 -33.31
C PRO A 112 13.30 12.82 -32.54
N PRO A 113 13.35 12.82 -31.19
CA PRO A 113 12.32 13.42 -30.31
C PRO A 113 12.35 14.96 -30.26
N SER A 114 12.71 15.63 -31.36
CA SER A 114 12.54 17.06 -31.55
C SER A 114 11.19 17.43 -32.19
N CYS A 115 10.35 16.45 -32.55
CA CYS A 115 9.08 16.70 -33.25
C CYS A 115 7.86 16.52 -32.33
N ARG A 116 7.25 17.65 -31.99
CA ARG A 116 6.09 17.86 -31.08
C ARG A 116 4.76 17.19 -31.44
N SER A 117 4.67 16.22 -32.35
CA SER A 117 3.46 16.18 -33.18
C SER A 117 2.51 15.00 -33.08
N THR A 118 2.65 14.00 -32.20
CA THR A 118 1.53 13.03 -31.98
C THR A 118 1.70 12.15 -30.75
N PHE A 119 0.63 11.87 -30.00
CA PHE A 119 0.55 10.79 -29.00
C PHE A 119 -0.63 9.91 -29.41
N ASP A 120 -0.36 8.64 -29.78
CA ASP A 120 -1.37 7.73 -30.30
C ASP A 120 -1.28 6.35 -29.62
N PRO A 121 -2.14 6.07 -28.63
CA PRO A 121 -2.14 4.81 -27.90
C PRO A 121 -2.72 3.63 -28.70
N ASP A 122 -3.37 3.86 -29.84
CA ASP A 122 -3.97 2.79 -30.66
C ASP A 122 -2.99 2.26 -31.74
N ARG A 123 -1.80 2.88 -31.88
CA ARG A 123 -0.88 2.68 -33.01
C ARG A 123 0.12 1.52 -32.89
N LEU A 124 -0.04 0.65 -31.91
CA LEU A 124 0.98 -0.34 -31.53
C LEU A 124 1.00 -1.64 -32.35
N ASP A 125 0.10 -1.78 -33.32
CA ASP A 125 -0.07 -3.03 -34.09
C ASP A 125 0.63 -3.07 -35.46
N GLU A 126 1.15 -1.95 -35.99
CA GLU A 126 1.53 -1.91 -37.42
C GLU A 126 2.98 -2.31 -37.77
N ASP A 127 3.93 -2.32 -36.82
CA ASP A 127 5.38 -2.39 -37.15
C ASP A 127 6.08 -3.73 -36.84
N GLY A 128 5.35 -4.82 -36.59
CA GLY A 128 5.96 -6.14 -36.31
C GLY A 128 6.75 -6.23 -35.00
N ARG A 129 6.85 -5.13 -34.23
CA ARG A 129 7.31 -5.08 -32.84
C ARG A 129 6.23 -5.55 -31.84
N GLY A 130 5.00 -5.76 -32.32
CA GLY A 130 3.86 -6.28 -31.56
C GLY A 130 4.12 -7.66 -30.94
N LEU A 131 4.94 -8.51 -31.58
CA LEU A 131 5.30 -9.83 -31.02
C LEU A 131 6.17 -9.72 -29.75
N ALA A 132 7.05 -8.72 -29.64
CA ALA A 132 7.81 -8.47 -28.41
C ALA A 132 6.88 -7.91 -27.31
N LEU A 133 5.96 -7.02 -27.67
CA LEU A 133 4.97 -6.42 -26.76
C LEU A 133 3.97 -7.46 -26.19
N LEU A 134 3.49 -8.37 -27.04
CA LEU A 134 2.58 -9.48 -26.69
C LEU A 134 3.30 -10.55 -25.86
N VAL A 135 4.57 -10.85 -26.14
CA VAL A 135 5.35 -11.87 -25.41
C VAL A 135 5.85 -11.37 -24.05
N THR A 136 6.02 -10.05 -23.85
CA THR A 136 6.52 -9.48 -22.58
C THR A 136 5.44 -8.87 -21.67
N GLY A 137 4.15 -8.99 -21.99
CA GLY A 137 3.05 -8.47 -21.15
C GLY A 137 2.84 -6.95 -21.20
N LEU A 138 3.37 -6.26 -22.21
CA LEU A 138 3.26 -4.79 -22.34
C LEU A 138 1.88 -4.31 -22.81
N SER A 139 1.08 -5.17 -23.45
CA SER A 139 -0.30 -4.85 -23.84
C SER A 139 -1.17 -4.47 -22.64
N GLY A 140 -0.99 -5.14 -21.50
CA GLY A 140 -1.68 -4.82 -20.25
C GLY A 140 -1.31 -3.43 -19.73
N VAL A 141 -0.01 -3.11 -19.68
CA VAL A 141 0.50 -1.81 -19.21
C VAL A 141 0.06 -0.67 -20.13
N LEU A 142 0.04 -0.90 -21.44
CA LEU A 142 -0.46 0.07 -22.42
C LEU A 142 -1.96 0.31 -22.26
N GLY A 143 -2.73 -0.76 -22.01
CA GLY A 143 -4.13 -0.67 -21.59
C GLY A 143 -4.28 0.15 -20.30
N SER A 144 -3.43 -0.06 -19.30
CA SER A 144 -3.43 0.71 -18.06
C SER A 144 -3.10 2.19 -18.29
N VAL A 145 -2.19 2.53 -19.21
CA VAL A 145 -1.93 3.93 -19.59
C VAL A 145 -3.16 4.56 -20.23
N HIS A 146 -3.78 3.86 -21.17
CA HIS A 146 -4.97 4.34 -21.86
C HIS A 146 -6.13 4.55 -20.87
N GLN A 147 -6.40 3.55 -20.03
CA GLN A 147 -7.42 3.60 -18.99
C GLN A 147 -7.14 4.74 -17.99
N PHE A 148 -5.89 4.89 -17.56
CA PHE A 148 -5.48 5.97 -16.66
C PHE A 148 -5.83 7.36 -17.23
N PHE A 149 -5.48 7.63 -18.50
CA PHE A 149 -5.82 8.91 -19.11
C PHE A 149 -7.32 9.06 -19.32
N GLN A 150 -8.04 8.00 -19.69
CA GLN A 150 -9.50 8.05 -19.81
C GLN A 150 -10.17 8.39 -18.47
N ASP A 151 -9.85 7.67 -17.40
CA ASP A 151 -10.45 7.84 -16.07
C ASP A 151 -10.25 9.27 -15.55
N HIS A 152 -9.08 9.86 -15.79
CA HIS A 152 -8.71 11.17 -15.28
C HIS A 152 -9.03 12.33 -16.24
N SER A 153 -9.48 12.02 -17.46
CA SER A 153 -9.91 13.02 -18.45
C SER A 153 -11.35 13.53 -18.27
N LYS A 154 -12.15 12.92 -17.38
CA LYS A 154 -13.60 13.18 -17.22
C LYS A 154 -14.38 13.07 -18.55
N GLY A 155 -13.94 12.21 -19.47
CA GLY A 155 -14.55 12.00 -20.78
C GLY A 155 -14.30 13.10 -21.81
N GLN A 156 -13.38 14.05 -21.55
CA GLN A 156 -13.10 15.17 -22.45
C GLN A 156 -11.92 14.93 -23.42
N VAL A 157 -11.14 13.85 -23.26
CA VAL A 157 -9.93 13.63 -24.07
C VAL A 157 -10.21 12.64 -25.19
N ARG A 158 -10.22 13.15 -26.43
CA ARG A 158 -9.90 12.33 -27.61
C ARG A 158 -8.38 12.36 -27.77
N LEU A 159 -7.73 11.23 -27.54
CA LEU A 159 -6.28 11.08 -27.67
C LEU A 159 -5.90 11.34 -29.15
N GLY A 160 -5.08 12.35 -29.38
CA GLY A 160 -4.75 12.87 -30.71
C GLY A 160 -3.53 13.80 -30.68
N PRO A 161 -3.16 14.44 -31.80
CA PRO A 161 -1.89 15.17 -31.96
C PRO A 161 -1.63 16.30 -30.95
N GLU A 162 -2.70 16.92 -30.44
CA GLU A 162 -2.67 18.02 -29.46
C GLU A 162 -2.79 17.53 -28.00
N ALA A 163 -2.82 16.21 -27.76
CA ALA A 163 -3.10 15.64 -26.45
C ALA A 163 -1.92 15.64 -25.48
N LEU A 164 -0.68 15.91 -25.91
CA LEU A 164 0.50 15.73 -25.06
C LEU A 164 0.53 16.73 -23.90
N ASP A 165 0.21 18.01 -24.16
CA ASP A 165 0.10 19.03 -23.12
C ASP A 165 -1.11 18.76 -22.22
N THR A 166 -2.21 18.24 -22.77
CA THR A 166 -3.37 17.78 -21.99
C THR A 166 -3.02 16.60 -21.08
N CYS A 167 -2.23 15.64 -21.57
CA CYS A 167 -1.75 14.50 -20.79
C CYS A 167 -0.83 14.97 -19.66
N LEU A 168 0.06 15.93 -19.94
CA LEU A 168 0.89 16.57 -18.93
C LEU A 168 0.04 17.27 -17.86
N ASP A 169 -1.02 17.97 -18.24
CA ASP A 169 -1.93 18.63 -17.30
C ASP A 169 -2.72 17.62 -16.45
N ILE A 170 -3.13 16.49 -17.03
CA ILE A 170 -3.71 15.37 -16.28
C ILE A 170 -2.70 14.84 -15.26
N VAL A 171 -1.47 14.57 -15.70
CA VAL A 171 -0.41 14.08 -14.83
C VAL A 171 -0.10 15.07 -13.70
N ARG A 172 -0.06 16.38 -13.98
CA ARG A 172 0.08 17.42 -12.94
C ARG A 172 -1.06 17.40 -11.92
N ARG A 173 -2.30 17.21 -12.37
CA ARG A 173 -3.46 17.11 -11.48
C ARG A 173 -3.38 15.87 -10.61
N VAL A 174 -3.15 14.71 -11.21
CA VAL A 174 -3.01 13.44 -10.48
C VAL A 174 -1.86 13.52 -9.49
N TRP A 175 -0.72 14.08 -9.90
CA TRP A 175 0.41 14.32 -9.00
C TRP A 175 0.02 15.18 -7.81
N ALA A 176 -0.70 16.28 -8.02
CA ALA A 176 -1.12 17.17 -6.95
C ALA A 176 -2.10 16.51 -5.97
N GLU A 177 -2.93 15.59 -6.44
CA GLU A 177 -3.90 14.83 -5.61
C GLU A 177 -3.24 13.65 -4.87
N LEU A 178 -2.05 13.19 -5.29
CA LEU A 178 -1.37 12.07 -4.66
C LEU A 178 -0.82 12.42 -3.26
N PRO A 179 -1.01 11.52 -2.27
CA PRO A 179 -0.35 11.63 -0.97
C PRO A 179 1.19 11.78 -1.10
N PRO A 180 1.84 12.50 -0.16
CA PRO A 180 3.28 12.75 -0.20
C PRO A 180 4.14 11.48 -0.37
N GLU A 181 3.77 10.39 0.31
CA GLU A 181 4.45 9.10 0.25
C GLU A 181 4.42 8.49 -1.17
N ARG A 182 3.29 8.61 -1.88
CA ARG A 182 3.14 8.10 -3.26
C ARG A 182 3.93 8.96 -4.25
N ARG A 183 3.94 10.28 -4.06
CA ARG A 183 4.77 11.20 -4.85
C ARG A 183 6.26 10.91 -4.67
N ALA A 184 6.72 10.73 -3.44
CA ALA A 184 8.12 10.40 -3.15
C ALA A 184 8.54 9.07 -3.78
N ALA A 185 7.71 8.04 -3.62
CA ALA A 185 7.92 6.73 -4.20
C ALA A 185 7.99 6.79 -5.73
N ALA A 186 7.04 7.46 -6.38
CA ALA A 186 7.01 7.63 -7.84
C ALA A 186 8.23 8.40 -8.36
N LEU A 187 8.60 9.50 -7.69
CA LEU A 187 9.77 10.31 -8.06
C LEU A 187 11.04 9.49 -8.00
N LEU A 188 11.31 8.87 -6.83
CA LEU A 188 12.54 8.13 -6.60
C LEU A 188 12.64 6.92 -7.53
N ALA A 189 11.56 6.18 -7.74
CA ALA A 189 11.52 5.08 -8.70
C ALA A 189 11.78 5.55 -10.14
N GLY A 190 11.22 6.71 -10.52
CA GLY A 190 11.45 7.35 -11.81
C GLY A 190 12.93 7.66 -12.06
N LEU A 191 13.61 8.22 -11.06
CA LEU A 191 15.02 8.59 -11.14
C LEU A 191 15.96 7.37 -11.07
N VAL A 192 15.77 6.50 -10.07
CA VAL A 192 16.60 5.30 -9.84
C VAL A 192 16.54 4.36 -11.04
N ASN A 193 15.35 4.07 -11.55
CA ASN A 193 15.18 3.10 -12.63
C ASN A 193 15.20 3.74 -14.03
N ARG A 194 15.35 5.07 -14.11
CA ARG A 194 15.17 5.85 -15.35
C ARG A 194 13.85 5.50 -16.04
N ALA A 195 12.80 5.35 -15.23
CA ALA A 195 11.49 4.88 -15.65
C ALA A 195 10.63 5.98 -16.27
N GLY A 196 11.09 7.25 -16.21
CA GLY A 196 10.25 8.40 -16.46
C GLY A 196 9.31 8.63 -15.29
N LEU A 197 8.10 9.09 -15.60
CA LEU A 197 7.06 9.49 -14.65
C LEU A 197 5.82 8.58 -14.74
N LEU A 198 5.41 8.18 -15.94
CA LEU A 198 4.16 7.43 -16.15
C LEU A 198 4.21 6.04 -15.53
N LEU A 199 5.27 5.28 -15.78
CA LEU A 199 5.36 3.92 -15.28
C LEU A 199 5.40 3.87 -13.72
N PRO A 200 6.21 4.69 -13.02
CA PRO A 200 6.12 4.81 -11.57
C PRO A 200 4.75 5.28 -11.07
N LEU A 201 4.12 6.24 -11.76
CA LEU A 201 2.77 6.70 -11.40
C LEU A 201 1.76 5.55 -11.43
N LEU A 202 1.77 4.74 -12.49
CA LEU A 202 0.88 3.58 -12.60
C LEU A 202 1.13 2.53 -11.52
N LEU A 203 2.40 2.30 -11.14
CA LEU A 203 2.74 1.40 -10.05
C LEU A 203 2.19 1.94 -8.71
N VAL A 204 2.44 3.21 -8.41
CA VAL A 204 2.01 3.79 -7.12
C VAL A 204 0.50 4.03 -7.04
N THR A 205 -0.22 4.05 -8.16
CA THR A 205 -1.70 4.08 -8.16
C THR A 205 -2.33 2.68 -8.19
N GLY A 206 -1.53 1.62 -8.34
CA GLY A 206 -2.01 0.24 -8.39
C GLY A 206 -2.56 -0.19 -9.76
N ALA A 207 -2.37 0.62 -10.80
CA ALA A 207 -2.79 0.31 -12.16
C ALA A 207 -1.87 -0.73 -12.84
N VAL A 208 -0.67 -0.96 -12.29
CA VAL A 208 0.32 -1.90 -12.80
C VAL A 208 0.98 -2.64 -11.62
N THR A 209 1.19 -3.94 -11.78
CA THR A 209 1.84 -4.81 -10.78
C THR A 209 3.37 -4.66 -10.79
N PRO A 210 4.07 -5.05 -9.70
CA PRO A 210 5.55 -5.06 -9.67
C PRO A 210 6.19 -5.87 -10.80
N SER A 211 5.57 -6.97 -11.23
CA SER A 211 6.04 -7.81 -12.33
C SER A 211 5.95 -7.08 -13.68
N GLU A 212 4.81 -6.46 -13.96
CA GLU A 212 4.61 -5.68 -15.17
C GLU A 212 5.52 -4.45 -15.22
N TYR A 213 5.73 -3.78 -14.08
CA TYR A 213 6.70 -2.70 -13.93
C TYR A 213 8.12 -3.15 -14.32
N ALA A 214 8.58 -4.27 -13.77
CA ALA A 214 9.91 -4.80 -14.04
C ALA A 214 10.09 -5.22 -15.52
N HIS A 215 9.11 -5.93 -16.11
CA HIS A 215 9.13 -6.29 -17.52
C HIS A 215 9.15 -5.07 -18.45
N THR A 216 8.42 -4.02 -18.07
CA THR A 216 8.36 -2.78 -18.83
C THR A 216 9.70 -2.05 -18.83
N LEU A 217 10.40 -1.98 -17.69
CA LEU A 217 11.72 -1.39 -17.59
C LEU A 217 12.78 -2.10 -18.43
N PHE A 218 12.73 -3.44 -18.49
CA PHE A 218 13.58 -4.20 -19.39
C PHE A 218 13.38 -3.73 -20.83
N ASN A 219 12.14 -3.52 -21.25
CA ASN A 219 11.89 -3.08 -22.61
C ASN A 219 12.38 -1.66 -22.89
N PHE A 220 12.32 -0.73 -21.94
CA PHE A 220 12.71 0.67 -22.17
C PHE A 220 14.20 0.91 -22.34
N HIS A 221 15.04 0.06 -21.76
CA HIS A 221 16.48 0.25 -21.76
C HIS A 221 17.21 -0.86 -22.52
N PRO A 222 16.95 -1.09 -23.82
CA PRO A 222 17.69 -2.07 -24.59
C PRO A 222 19.18 -1.70 -24.65
N PRO A 223 20.08 -2.69 -24.73
CA PRO A 223 21.50 -2.42 -24.88
C PRO A 223 21.74 -1.62 -26.16
N ARG A 224 22.37 -0.45 -26.05
CA ARG A 224 22.71 0.39 -27.20
C ARG A 224 24.03 -0.10 -27.82
N PRO A 225 24.16 -0.10 -29.17
CA PRO A 225 25.36 -0.59 -29.85
C PRO A 225 26.66 0.07 -29.39
N ASN A 226 26.59 1.36 -29.02
CA ASN A 226 27.75 2.17 -28.67
C ASN A 226 27.96 2.30 -27.15
N GLY A 227 27.11 1.68 -26.32
CA GLY A 227 27.13 1.85 -24.86
C GLY A 227 26.74 3.25 -24.36
N GLU A 228 26.46 4.20 -25.26
CA GLU A 228 26.13 5.58 -24.95
C GLU A 228 24.80 5.71 -24.21
N THR A 229 24.83 6.44 -23.10
CA THR A 229 23.67 6.70 -22.26
C THR A 229 22.99 7.98 -22.68
N PRO A 230 21.66 8.00 -22.84
CA PRO A 230 20.96 9.23 -23.15
C PRO A 230 21.21 10.24 -22.03
N GLU A 231 21.59 11.46 -22.41
CA GLU A 231 21.86 12.53 -21.46
C GLU A 231 20.57 12.91 -20.71
N GLU A 232 20.70 13.11 -19.40
CA GLU A 232 19.59 13.52 -18.56
C GLU A 232 19.33 15.02 -18.69
N PRO A 233 18.06 15.47 -18.77
CA PRO A 233 17.74 16.89 -18.76
C PRO A 233 18.33 17.57 -17.52
N GLU A 234 18.84 18.79 -17.67
CA GLU A 234 19.52 19.53 -16.59
C GLU A 234 18.69 19.58 -15.29
N PRO A 235 17.37 19.87 -15.30
CA PRO A 235 16.57 19.88 -14.06
C PRO A 235 16.51 18.52 -13.36
N VAL A 236 16.50 17.43 -14.13
CA VAL A 236 16.42 16.06 -13.60
C VAL A 236 17.78 15.60 -13.09
N ARG A 237 18.87 16.00 -13.75
CA ARG A 237 20.23 15.75 -13.30
C ARG A 237 20.52 16.46 -11.98
N THR A 238 20.21 17.75 -11.90
CA THR A 238 20.37 18.57 -10.69
C THR A 238 19.57 17.98 -9.53
N LEU A 239 18.35 17.49 -9.78
CA LEU A 239 17.55 16.79 -8.79
C LEU A 239 18.17 15.45 -8.35
N SER A 240 18.65 14.65 -9.31
CA SER A 240 19.28 13.35 -9.03
C SER A 240 20.55 13.49 -8.20
N GLU A 241 21.36 14.52 -8.48
CA GLU A 241 22.57 14.86 -7.70
C GLU A 241 22.21 15.31 -6.29
N ARG A 242 21.18 16.14 -6.13
CA ARG A 242 20.69 16.60 -4.82
C ARG A 242 20.21 15.45 -3.93
N ILE A 243 19.55 14.45 -4.50
CA ILE A 243 19.06 13.26 -3.76
C ILE A 243 20.18 12.23 -3.55
N GLY A 244 21.20 12.23 -4.40
CA GLY A 244 22.25 11.21 -4.43
C GLY A 244 21.80 9.91 -5.10
N VAL A 245 20.96 10.01 -6.13
CA VAL A 245 20.37 8.85 -6.82
C VAL A 245 21.43 7.96 -7.46
N ARG A 246 21.35 6.66 -7.18
CA ARG A 246 22.14 5.64 -7.88
C ARG A 246 21.29 4.94 -8.92
N VAL A 247 21.55 5.21 -10.19
CA VAL A 247 20.81 4.60 -11.30
C VAL A 247 21.01 3.09 -11.33
N VAL A 248 19.90 2.35 -11.36
CA VAL A 248 19.86 0.90 -11.56
C VAL A 248 19.40 0.61 -12.98
N ARG A 249 20.17 -0.23 -13.69
CA ARG A 249 19.85 -0.64 -15.07
C ARG A 249 19.45 -2.12 -15.12
N PRO A 250 18.62 -2.50 -16.11
CA PRO A 250 18.42 -3.90 -16.42
C PRO A 250 19.76 -4.57 -16.75
N ASP A 251 20.04 -5.68 -16.06
CA ASP A 251 21.17 -6.54 -16.38
C ASP A 251 20.80 -7.43 -17.57
N TRP A 252 21.24 -7.03 -18.76
CA TRP A 252 21.02 -7.79 -19.99
C TRP A 252 21.94 -9.01 -20.12
N ALA A 253 23.05 -9.06 -19.39
CA ALA A 253 23.92 -10.23 -19.36
C ALA A 253 23.27 -11.36 -18.54
N ASN A 254 22.50 -11.01 -17.51
CA ASN A 254 21.67 -11.95 -16.75
C ASN A 254 20.23 -11.44 -16.59
N PRO A 255 19.37 -11.64 -17.61
CA PRO A 255 18.00 -11.09 -17.62
C PRO A 255 17.15 -11.52 -16.43
N ARG A 256 17.32 -12.77 -15.96
CA ARG A 256 16.57 -13.27 -14.80
C ARG A 256 16.97 -12.57 -13.51
N ALA A 257 18.27 -12.40 -13.28
CA ALA A 257 18.75 -11.70 -12.09
C ALA A 257 18.40 -10.21 -12.14
N GLY A 258 18.50 -9.57 -13.32
CA GLY A 258 18.07 -8.18 -13.50
C GLY A 258 16.56 -8.02 -13.28
N PHE A 259 15.73 -8.95 -13.77
CA PHE A 259 14.28 -8.94 -13.54
C PHE A 259 13.95 -9.05 -12.06
N ASN A 260 14.52 -10.03 -11.37
CA ASN A 260 14.30 -10.23 -9.94
C ASN A 260 14.68 -8.99 -9.12
N ARG A 261 15.74 -8.26 -9.52
CA ARG A 261 16.16 -7.02 -8.87
C ARG A 261 15.12 -5.91 -9.05
N LEU A 262 14.70 -5.64 -10.28
CA LEU A 262 13.71 -4.59 -10.58
C LEU A 262 12.34 -4.92 -9.98
N HIS A 263 11.94 -6.19 -10.03
CA HIS A 263 10.72 -6.68 -9.38
C HIS A 263 10.80 -6.50 -7.86
N GLY A 264 11.92 -6.87 -7.24
CA GLY A 264 12.14 -6.67 -5.80
C GLY A 264 12.05 -5.20 -5.39
N GLN A 265 12.62 -4.29 -6.19
CA GLN A 265 12.52 -2.84 -5.98
C GLN A 265 11.08 -2.32 -6.08
N ALA A 266 10.31 -2.77 -7.09
CA ALA A 266 8.91 -2.40 -7.23
C ALA A 266 8.04 -2.97 -6.09
N SER A 267 8.31 -4.19 -5.65
CA SER A 267 7.63 -4.82 -4.52
C SER A 267 7.93 -4.12 -3.19
N ALA A 268 9.20 -3.74 -2.95
CA ALA A 268 9.59 -2.97 -1.77
C ALA A 268 8.88 -1.61 -1.72
N LEU A 269 8.74 -0.95 -2.86
CA LEU A 269 7.98 0.30 -2.97
C LEU A 269 6.50 0.10 -2.60
N VAL A 270 5.85 -0.95 -3.12
CA VAL A 270 4.45 -1.25 -2.80
C VAL A 270 4.30 -1.61 -1.32
N GLU A 271 5.24 -2.35 -0.75
CA GLU A 271 5.26 -2.68 0.69
C GLU A 271 5.42 -1.42 1.56
N TYR A 272 6.31 -0.50 1.18
CA TYR A 272 6.46 0.80 1.83
C TYR A 272 5.13 1.57 1.84
N LEU A 273 4.47 1.69 0.68
CA LEU A 273 3.19 2.40 0.58
C LEU A 273 2.08 1.72 1.42
N ALA A 274 2.09 0.40 1.51
CA ALA A 274 1.19 -0.36 2.39
C ALA A 274 1.49 -0.14 3.87
N CYS A 275 2.72 0.22 4.24
CA CYS A 275 3.10 0.60 5.60
C CYS A 275 2.76 2.06 5.92
N CYS A 276 2.79 2.95 4.92
CA CYS A 276 2.38 4.36 5.05
C CYS A 276 0.87 4.52 5.17
N SER A 277 0.10 3.65 4.52
CA SER A 277 -1.34 3.63 4.73
C SER A 277 -1.61 3.21 6.17
N ASN A 278 -2.04 4.18 6.98
CA ASN A 278 -3.00 3.85 8.03
C ASN A 278 -4.12 3.14 7.30
N SER A 279 -4.26 1.82 7.48
CA SER A 279 -5.39 1.11 6.91
C SER A 279 -6.66 1.63 7.61
N GLU A 280 -7.19 2.80 7.22
CA GLU A 280 -8.30 3.43 7.95
C GLU A 280 -9.16 4.46 7.23
N THR A 281 -9.00 4.73 5.92
CA THR A 281 -9.97 5.61 5.22
C THR A 281 -10.43 5.08 3.86
N ALA A 282 -11.66 4.55 3.86
CA ALA A 282 -12.62 4.31 2.77
C ALA A 282 -12.23 3.41 1.57
N THR A 283 -11.01 3.51 1.02
CA THR A 283 -10.62 2.72 -0.16
C THR A 283 -10.40 1.24 0.19
N GLY A 284 -9.72 0.96 1.32
CA GLY A 284 -9.50 -0.40 1.79
C GLY A 284 -10.77 -1.13 2.22
N LEU A 285 -11.80 -0.41 2.68
CA LEU A 285 -13.09 -1.01 3.02
C LEU A 285 -13.82 -1.51 1.78
N ARG A 286 -13.86 -0.70 0.71
CA ARG A 286 -14.49 -1.10 -0.56
C ARG A 286 -13.79 -2.28 -1.21
N GLU A 287 -12.46 -2.29 -1.20
CA GLU A 287 -11.67 -3.42 -1.72
C GLU A 287 -11.88 -4.71 -0.90
N MET A 288 -11.93 -4.59 0.43
CA MET A 288 -12.20 -5.72 1.32
C MET A 288 -13.62 -6.28 1.09
N ILE A 289 -14.60 -5.40 0.89
CA ILE A 289 -15.97 -5.80 0.58
C ILE A 289 -16.06 -6.45 -0.80
N ALA A 290 -15.37 -5.89 -1.80
CA ALA A 290 -15.32 -6.44 -3.15
C ALA A 290 -14.65 -7.82 -3.20
N SER A 291 -13.69 -8.09 -2.31
CA SER A 291 -13.04 -9.40 -2.18
C SER A 291 -13.95 -10.46 -1.54
N GLY A 292 -15.04 -10.03 -0.89
CA GLY A 292 -16.05 -10.91 -0.29
C GLY A 292 -15.66 -11.52 1.05
N GLU A 293 -16.56 -12.35 1.60
CA GLU A 293 -16.28 -13.13 2.80
C GLU A 293 -15.25 -14.23 2.52
N GLY A 294 -14.33 -14.44 3.47
CA GLY A 294 -13.19 -15.31 3.29
C GLY A 294 -12.69 -15.88 4.61
N TYR A 295 -11.49 -16.47 4.59
CA TYR A 295 -10.92 -17.06 5.81
C TYR A 295 -10.69 -16.02 6.91
N ASP A 296 -10.29 -14.81 6.52
CA ASP A 296 -9.86 -13.69 7.36
C ASP A 296 -10.79 -12.47 7.26
N VAL A 297 -11.91 -12.56 6.54
CA VAL A 297 -12.91 -11.49 6.41
C VAL A 297 -14.32 -12.07 6.60
N GLU A 298 -15.15 -11.42 7.42
CA GLU A 298 -16.54 -11.81 7.68
C GLU A 298 -17.45 -10.57 7.71
N PHE A 299 -18.65 -10.66 7.14
CA PHE A 299 -19.65 -9.61 7.17
C PHE A 299 -20.80 -9.96 8.12
N LYS A 300 -21.34 -8.95 8.78
CA LYS A 300 -22.55 -9.02 9.58
C LYS A 300 -23.38 -7.78 9.31
N SER A 301 -24.63 -7.96 8.93
CA SER A 301 -25.52 -6.82 8.65
C SER A 301 -25.77 -5.95 9.88
N THR A 302 -25.82 -6.55 11.08
CA THR A 302 -26.14 -5.87 12.35
C THR A 302 -25.38 -6.53 13.52
N LEU A 303 -25.24 -5.83 14.65
CA LEU A 303 -24.64 -6.36 15.88
C LEU A 303 -25.66 -7.10 16.76
N ARG A 304 -26.88 -6.57 16.92
CA ARG A 304 -27.90 -7.07 17.85
C ARG A 304 -29.31 -7.10 17.27
N TRP A 305 -29.59 -6.39 16.17
CA TRP A 305 -30.93 -6.32 15.61
C TRP A 305 -31.21 -7.45 14.63
N ASN A 306 -32.19 -8.30 14.93
CA ASN A 306 -32.61 -9.36 14.02
C ASN A 306 -33.53 -8.77 12.95
N LEU A 307 -33.02 -8.64 11.71
CA LEU A 307 -33.73 -8.04 10.58
C LEU A 307 -35.05 -8.76 10.22
N LYS A 308 -35.17 -10.07 10.51
CA LYS A 308 -36.39 -10.84 10.22
C LYS A 308 -37.43 -10.69 11.32
N ALA A 309 -37.00 -10.64 12.57
CA ALA A 309 -37.90 -10.56 13.74
C ALA A 309 -38.21 -9.12 14.18
N GLY A 310 -37.48 -8.13 13.67
CA GLY A 310 -37.67 -6.71 13.98
C GLY A 310 -37.42 -6.37 15.46
N LYS A 311 -36.51 -7.09 16.13
CA LYS A 311 -36.21 -6.90 17.55
C LYS A 311 -34.76 -7.25 17.88
N LYS A 312 -34.31 -6.81 19.05
CA LYS A 312 -33.01 -7.17 19.62
C LYS A 312 -32.95 -8.67 19.92
N ASP A 313 -31.84 -9.30 19.58
CA ASP A 313 -31.65 -10.74 19.65
C ASP A 313 -30.20 -11.09 20.03
N ALA A 314 -30.03 -11.75 21.18
CA ALA A 314 -28.72 -12.12 21.69
C ALA A 314 -27.98 -13.13 20.79
N SER A 315 -28.70 -13.87 19.93
CA SER A 315 -28.08 -14.77 18.96
C SER A 315 -27.34 -14.05 17.84
N VAL A 316 -27.76 -12.82 17.51
CA VAL A 316 -27.05 -11.96 16.54
C VAL A 316 -25.75 -11.45 17.15
N GLU A 317 -25.79 -11.03 18.42
CA GLU A 317 -24.58 -10.66 19.17
C GLU A 317 -23.62 -11.85 19.28
N HIS A 318 -24.16 -13.04 19.56
CA HIS A 318 -23.39 -14.28 19.65
C HIS A 318 -22.66 -14.60 18.35
N ALA A 319 -23.28 -14.37 17.19
CA ALA A 319 -22.66 -14.62 15.89
C ALA A 319 -21.40 -13.76 15.69
N SER A 320 -21.47 -12.47 16.03
CA SER A 320 -20.31 -11.57 15.96
C SER A 320 -19.20 -11.98 16.94
N LEU A 321 -19.54 -12.30 18.18
CA LEU A 321 -18.59 -12.77 19.19
C LEU A 321 -17.94 -14.10 18.83
N LYS A 322 -18.70 -15.02 18.23
CA LYS A 322 -18.20 -16.30 17.70
C LYS A 322 -17.12 -16.08 16.65
N THR A 323 -17.34 -15.16 15.72
CA THR A 323 -16.36 -14.81 14.69
C THR A 323 -15.09 -14.20 15.30
N ILE A 324 -15.23 -13.28 16.26
CA ILE A 324 -14.09 -12.69 16.96
C ILE A 324 -13.27 -13.77 17.68
N ALA A 325 -13.92 -14.67 18.43
CA ALA A 325 -13.24 -15.79 19.08
C ALA A 325 -12.48 -16.67 18.07
N ALA A 326 -13.11 -16.98 16.94
CA ALA A 326 -12.50 -17.78 15.88
C ALA A 326 -11.26 -17.10 15.28
N PHE A 327 -11.32 -15.80 15.00
CA PHE A 327 -10.17 -15.02 14.50
C PHE A 327 -9.02 -14.99 15.50
N LEU A 328 -9.30 -14.69 16.77
CA LEU A 328 -8.29 -14.66 17.83
C LEU A 328 -7.58 -16.01 17.98
N ASN A 329 -8.32 -17.11 17.91
CA ASN A 329 -7.75 -18.45 18.03
C ASN A 329 -6.94 -18.89 16.80
N SER A 330 -7.25 -18.32 15.63
CA SER A 330 -6.67 -18.71 14.34
C SER A 330 -5.53 -17.77 13.92
N SER A 331 -5.55 -17.26 12.68
CA SER A 331 -4.52 -16.36 12.14
C SER A 331 -4.86 -14.87 12.29
N GLY A 332 -5.94 -14.52 13.00
CA GLY A 332 -6.53 -13.18 12.97
C GLY A 332 -7.58 -13.04 11.86
N GLY A 333 -8.08 -11.81 11.67
CA GLY A 333 -9.06 -11.47 10.64
C GLY A 333 -9.79 -10.16 10.92
N THR A 334 -10.72 -9.80 10.04
CA THR A 334 -11.53 -8.59 10.09
C THR A 334 -13.01 -8.93 10.02
N LEU A 335 -13.78 -8.46 10.99
CA LEU A 335 -15.24 -8.52 10.99
C LEU A 335 -15.78 -7.12 10.63
N LEU A 336 -16.64 -7.04 9.62
CA LEU A 336 -17.37 -5.82 9.27
C LEU A 336 -18.82 -5.93 9.74
N ILE A 337 -19.26 -4.99 10.58
CA ILE A 337 -20.63 -4.91 11.07
C ILE A 337 -21.33 -3.74 10.40
N GLY A 338 -22.55 -3.93 9.91
CA GLY A 338 -23.25 -2.97 9.06
C GLY A 338 -23.07 -3.25 7.57
N VAL A 339 -22.64 -4.45 7.18
CA VAL A 339 -22.46 -4.87 5.78
C VAL A 339 -23.27 -6.14 5.53
N ARG A 340 -24.07 -6.16 4.47
CA ARG A 340 -24.86 -7.33 4.06
C ARG A 340 -23.99 -8.37 3.35
N ASP A 341 -24.51 -9.59 3.24
CA ASP A 341 -23.82 -10.70 2.55
C ASP A 341 -23.52 -10.39 1.07
N ASP A 342 -24.29 -9.49 0.44
CA ASP A 342 -24.06 -9.01 -0.94
C ASP A 342 -23.05 -7.85 -1.03
N GLY A 343 -22.45 -7.45 0.09
CA GLY A 343 -21.49 -6.35 0.20
C GLY A 343 -22.12 -4.96 0.30
N SER A 344 -23.45 -4.83 0.25
CA SER A 344 -24.10 -3.53 0.39
C SER A 344 -24.08 -3.02 1.84
N ALA A 345 -24.02 -1.69 2.00
CA ALA A 345 -24.02 -1.05 3.31
C ALA A 345 -25.41 -1.14 3.97
N GLU A 346 -25.51 -1.86 5.09
CA GLU A 346 -26.70 -1.82 5.96
C GLU A 346 -26.61 -0.69 6.97
N GLY A 347 -25.42 -0.47 7.54
CA GLY A 347 -25.20 0.53 8.57
C GLY A 347 -25.59 0.07 9.98
N ILE A 348 -24.76 0.40 10.97
CA ILE A 348 -25.01 0.12 12.39
C ILE A 348 -26.17 0.94 12.98
N GLU A 349 -26.68 1.92 12.24
CA GLU A 349 -27.86 2.71 12.62
C GLU A 349 -29.09 1.79 12.84
N THR A 350 -29.14 0.66 12.13
CA THR A 350 -30.18 -0.37 12.27
C THR A 350 -30.18 -1.02 13.65
N ASP A 351 -29.06 -0.99 14.37
CA ASP A 351 -28.97 -1.54 15.73
C ASP A 351 -29.63 -0.67 16.80
N ASP A 352 -30.20 0.49 16.43
CA ASP A 352 -31.03 1.35 17.30
C ASP A 352 -30.25 1.83 18.54
N PHE A 353 -29.03 2.32 18.32
CA PHE A 353 -28.25 3.01 19.35
C PHE A 353 -28.38 4.53 19.21
N PRO A 354 -28.32 5.30 20.32
CA PRO A 354 -28.40 6.76 20.26
C PRO A 354 -27.29 7.42 19.43
N ASP A 355 -26.08 6.87 19.49
CA ASP A 355 -24.88 7.39 18.82
C ASP A 355 -23.83 6.27 18.66
N GLU A 356 -22.77 6.56 17.90
CA GLU A 356 -21.64 5.65 17.63
C GLU A 356 -20.90 5.27 18.94
N ASP A 357 -20.76 6.20 19.89
CA ASP A 357 -20.08 5.96 21.17
C ASP A 357 -20.81 4.90 22.02
N LYS A 358 -22.14 4.94 22.09
CA LYS A 358 -22.97 3.96 22.80
C LYS A 358 -22.95 2.61 22.14
N PHE A 359 -22.90 2.56 20.80
CA PHE A 359 -22.70 1.32 20.07
C PHE A 359 -21.34 0.71 20.44
N GLY A 360 -20.26 1.49 20.34
CA GLY A 360 -18.90 1.04 20.66
C GLY A 360 -18.75 0.58 22.11
N LEU A 361 -19.34 1.30 23.06
CA LEU A 361 -19.36 0.92 24.47
C LEU A 361 -20.07 -0.42 24.69
N HIS A 362 -21.23 -0.63 24.04
CA HIS A 362 -21.96 -1.90 24.12
C HIS A 362 -21.15 -3.05 23.54
N PHE A 363 -20.57 -2.86 22.36
CA PHE A 363 -19.68 -3.83 21.73
C PHE A 363 -18.52 -4.23 22.65
N TRP A 364 -17.82 -3.26 23.24
CA TRP A 364 -16.70 -3.55 24.14
C TRP A 364 -17.14 -4.22 25.44
N ASN A 365 -18.35 -3.93 25.94
CA ASN A 365 -18.93 -4.65 27.07
C ASN A 365 -19.21 -6.12 26.72
N LEU A 366 -19.74 -6.41 25.52
CA LEU A 366 -19.92 -7.78 25.03
C LEU A 366 -18.60 -8.53 24.94
N VAL A 367 -17.58 -7.91 24.33
CA VAL A 367 -16.23 -8.50 24.20
C VAL A 367 -15.64 -8.82 25.58
N LYS A 368 -15.63 -7.85 26.51
CA LYS A 368 -15.04 -8.04 27.84
C LYS A 368 -15.78 -9.09 28.66
N SER A 369 -17.11 -9.09 28.62
CA SER A 369 -17.93 -10.05 29.37
C SER A 369 -17.87 -11.45 28.78
N SER A 370 -17.67 -11.59 27.46
CA SER A 370 -17.79 -12.88 26.77
C SER A 370 -16.47 -13.54 26.40
N LEU A 371 -15.40 -12.76 26.19
CA LEU A 371 -14.07 -13.26 25.80
C LEU A 371 -12.98 -12.97 26.84
N GLY A 372 -13.29 -12.13 27.82
CA GLY A 372 -12.37 -11.70 28.86
C GLY A 372 -11.57 -10.43 28.48
N PRO A 373 -11.23 -9.58 29.46
CA PRO A 373 -10.46 -8.35 29.23
C PRO A 373 -9.05 -8.59 28.69
N GLU A 374 -8.49 -9.79 28.87
CA GLU A 374 -7.18 -10.19 28.36
C GLU A 374 -7.11 -10.24 26.83
N MET A 375 -8.25 -10.37 26.14
CA MET A 375 -8.31 -10.40 24.68
C MET A 375 -8.39 -9.01 24.05
N ALA A 376 -8.79 -7.99 24.83
CA ALA A 376 -8.99 -6.63 24.32
C ALA A 376 -7.78 -6.04 23.57
N PRO A 377 -6.51 -6.21 24.03
CA PRO A 377 -5.34 -5.68 23.32
C PRO A 377 -5.16 -6.23 21.89
N PHE A 378 -5.78 -7.36 21.57
CA PHE A 378 -5.70 -8.03 20.26
C PHE A 378 -6.88 -7.68 19.35
N ILE A 379 -7.75 -6.77 19.77
CA ILE A 379 -8.91 -6.30 19.02
C ILE A 379 -8.78 -4.79 18.81
N ARG A 380 -8.95 -4.34 17.57
CA ARG A 380 -9.01 -2.92 17.19
C ARG A 380 -10.33 -2.65 16.49
N THR A 381 -10.90 -1.47 16.73
CA THR A 381 -12.25 -1.14 16.26
C THR A 381 -12.31 0.28 15.74
N ASP A 382 -12.96 0.48 14.60
CA ASP A 382 -13.12 1.80 13.99
C ASP A 382 -14.50 1.93 13.35
N PHE A 383 -14.98 3.18 13.27
CA PHE A 383 -16.18 3.55 12.52
C PHE A 383 -15.76 4.06 11.15
N GLU A 384 -16.35 3.53 10.08
CA GLU A 384 -16.09 3.93 8.72
C GLU A 384 -17.39 4.21 7.97
N LYS A 385 -17.33 5.10 6.97
CA LYS A 385 -18.49 5.43 6.15
C LYS A 385 -18.44 4.65 4.83
N LEU A 386 -19.51 3.93 4.52
CA LEU A 386 -19.75 3.25 3.25
C LEU A 386 -21.11 3.68 2.71
N ASP A 387 -21.12 4.29 1.52
CA ASP A 387 -22.35 4.79 0.86
C ASP A 387 -23.24 5.64 1.79
N GLY A 388 -22.62 6.46 2.64
CA GLY A 388 -23.30 7.35 3.59
C GLY A 388 -23.78 6.68 4.88
N ARG A 389 -23.62 5.37 5.04
CA ARG A 389 -23.94 4.61 6.26
C ARG A 389 -22.69 4.25 7.05
N THR A 390 -22.86 3.95 8.32
CA THR A 390 -21.75 3.67 9.24
C THR A 390 -21.48 2.17 9.36
N VAL A 391 -20.29 1.74 8.98
CA VAL A 391 -19.78 0.38 9.15
C VAL A 391 -18.84 0.36 10.34
N TYR A 392 -19.00 -0.62 11.22
CA TYR A 392 -18.09 -0.85 12.34
C TYR A 392 -17.11 -1.96 12.00
N ARG A 393 -15.84 -1.61 11.82
CA ARG A 393 -14.78 -2.56 11.49
C ARG A 393 -14.09 -3.04 12.75
N VAL A 394 -13.99 -4.36 12.91
CA VAL A 394 -13.35 -5.03 14.04
C VAL A 394 -12.19 -5.86 13.52
N ARG A 395 -10.95 -5.41 13.76
CA ARG A 395 -9.73 -6.13 13.39
C ARG A 395 -9.23 -6.94 14.58
N CYS A 396 -9.10 -8.24 14.37
CA CYS A 396 -8.62 -9.19 15.36
C CYS A 396 -7.22 -9.66 14.95
N ALA A 397 -6.24 -9.40 15.81
CA ALA A 397 -4.92 -10.00 15.69
C ALA A 397 -4.97 -11.48 16.11
N ARG A 398 -3.93 -12.22 15.74
CA ARG A 398 -3.70 -13.56 16.27
C ARG A 398 -3.49 -13.48 17.79
N GLY A 399 -4.36 -14.12 18.56
CA GLY A 399 -4.33 -14.09 20.02
C GLY A 399 -3.12 -14.84 20.61
N PRO A 400 -2.62 -14.44 21.79
CA PRO A 400 -1.49 -15.10 22.45
C PRO A 400 -1.92 -16.28 23.33
N ARG A 401 -3.23 -16.40 23.60
CA ARG A 401 -3.83 -17.43 24.46
C ARG A 401 -5.18 -17.87 23.89
N PRO A 402 -5.71 -19.04 24.30
CA PRO A 402 -7.02 -19.53 23.88
C PRO A 402 -8.14 -18.56 24.28
N ALA A 403 -8.93 -18.11 23.32
CA ALA A 403 -10.14 -17.32 23.51
C ALA A 403 -11.38 -18.25 23.53
N PHE A 404 -11.89 -18.53 24.74
CA PHE A 404 -13.16 -19.23 24.92
C PHE A 404 -14.31 -18.23 24.92
N LEU A 405 -15.37 -18.52 24.17
CA LEU A 405 -16.57 -17.69 24.16
C LEU A 405 -17.54 -18.12 25.25
N ARG A 406 -17.86 -17.18 26.14
CA ARG A 406 -18.77 -17.35 27.29
C ARG A 406 -19.87 -16.29 27.28
N GLN A 407 -21.00 -16.58 26.65
CA GLN A 407 -22.13 -15.65 26.65
C GLN A 407 -23.31 -16.23 27.41
N LYS A 408 -23.97 -15.42 28.24
CA LYS A 408 -25.15 -15.84 29.00
C LYS A 408 -26.23 -16.37 28.05
N GLY A 409 -26.73 -17.59 28.32
CA GLY A 409 -27.74 -18.25 27.49
C GLY A 409 -27.16 -19.14 26.37
N PHE A 410 -25.84 -19.21 26.24
CA PHE A 410 -25.13 -20.08 25.30
C PHE A 410 -24.11 -20.94 26.05
N ASP A 411 -23.83 -22.13 25.53
CA ASP A 411 -22.76 -22.98 26.07
C ASP A 411 -21.40 -22.34 25.83
N GLU A 412 -20.50 -22.48 26.82
CA GLU A 412 -19.09 -22.16 26.61
C GLU A 412 -18.52 -22.99 25.45
N ALA A 413 -17.81 -22.33 24.55
CA ALA A 413 -17.32 -22.95 23.33
C ALA A 413 -15.98 -22.38 22.86
N PHE A 414 -15.20 -23.24 22.23
CA PHE A 414 -13.95 -22.89 21.57
C PHE A 414 -14.17 -22.92 20.05
N TYR A 415 -13.90 -21.79 19.39
CA TYR A 415 -14.12 -21.63 17.96
C TYR A 415 -12.80 -21.38 17.23
N ILE A 416 -12.69 -21.93 16.02
CA ILE A 416 -11.59 -21.66 15.07
C ILE A 416 -12.14 -21.37 13.68
N ARG A 417 -11.32 -20.75 12.81
CA ARG A 417 -11.65 -20.58 11.39
C ARG A 417 -11.33 -21.87 10.62
N VAL A 418 -12.30 -22.36 9.87
CA VAL A 418 -12.18 -23.46 8.92
C VAL A 418 -12.76 -22.99 7.59
N GLY A 419 -11.89 -22.66 6.64
CA GLY A 419 -12.30 -21.93 5.43
C GLY A 419 -12.99 -20.61 5.80
N PRO A 420 -14.09 -20.23 5.13
CA PRO A 420 -14.84 -19.01 5.42
C PRO A 420 -15.77 -19.12 6.64
N SER A 421 -15.69 -20.21 7.43
CA SER A 421 -16.64 -20.47 8.51
C SER A 421 -15.97 -20.56 9.88
N SER A 422 -16.73 -20.21 10.92
CA SER A 422 -16.33 -20.37 12.32
C SER A 422 -16.87 -21.70 12.87
N ALA A 423 -15.98 -22.66 13.12
CA ALA A 423 -16.31 -24.01 13.57
C ALA A 423 -16.12 -24.17 15.09
N LYS A 424 -17.08 -24.82 15.77
CA LYS A 424 -16.96 -25.21 17.19
C LYS A 424 -16.17 -26.49 17.27
N LEU A 425 -15.10 -26.52 18.05
CA LEU A 425 -14.35 -27.76 18.31
C LEU A 425 -14.93 -28.50 19.51
N GLY A 426 -14.89 -29.84 19.44
CA GLY A 426 -15.13 -30.68 20.61
C GLY A 426 -14.00 -30.54 21.63
N ILE A 427 -14.23 -30.98 22.87
CA ILE A 427 -13.25 -30.82 23.98
C ILE A 427 -11.89 -31.42 23.61
N ALA A 428 -11.87 -32.65 23.09
CA ALA A 428 -10.63 -33.34 22.72
C ALA A 428 -9.85 -32.59 21.62
N GLU A 429 -10.53 -32.18 20.55
CA GLU A 429 -9.96 -31.42 19.43
C GLU A 429 -9.47 -30.05 19.88
N ALA A 430 -10.21 -29.37 20.75
CA ALA A 430 -9.83 -28.07 21.29
C ALA A 430 -8.55 -28.18 22.12
N LEU A 431 -8.42 -29.20 22.99
CA LEU A 431 -7.21 -29.42 23.78
C LEU A 431 -5.98 -29.72 22.88
N GLU A 432 -6.16 -30.55 21.86
CA GLU A 432 -5.11 -30.85 20.89
C GLU A 432 -4.68 -29.60 20.11
N TYR A 433 -5.65 -28.84 19.61
CA TYR A 433 -5.41 -27.58 18.92
C TYR A 433 -4.68 -26.59 19.81
N ILE A 434 -5.13 -26.41 21.05
CA ILE A 434 -4.54 -25.48 22.01
C ILE A 434 -3.09 -25.85 22.32
N GLY A 435 -2.81 -27.13 22.56
CA GLY A 435 -1.45 -27.62 22.80
C GLY A 435 -0.50 -27.31 21.64
N ARG A 436 -0.92 -27.58 20.39
CA ARG A 436 -0.11 -27.27 19.20
C ARG A 436 0.07 -25.78 18.97
N ARG A 437 -0.99 -25.00 19.16
CA ARG A 437 -1.06 -23.59 18.73
C ARG A 437 -0.47 -22.62 19.75
N PHE A 438 -0.61 -22.88 21.04
CA PHE A 438 -0.29 -21.91 22.11
C PHE A 438 0.81 -22.38 23.08
N GLN A 439 1.16 -23.68 23.09
CA GLN A 439 2.16 -24.23 24.02
C GLN A 439 3.47 -24.68 23.34
N GLY A 440 3.54 -24.69 22.01
CA GLY A 440 4.79 -24.84 21.27
C GLY A 440 5.52 -23.51 21.15
N GLY A 441 6.39 -23.22 22.11
CA GLY A 441 7.39 -22.14 22.06
C GLY A 441 8.70 -22.63 21.44
#